data_AF-A0A366X335-F1
#
_entry.id   AF-A0A366X335-F1
#
_cell.length_a   1.000
_cell.length_b   1.000
_cell.length_c   1.000
_cell.angle_alpha   90.00
_cell.angle_beta   90.00
_cell.angle_gamma   90.00
#
_symmetry.space_group_name_H-M   'P 1'
#
loop_
_entity.id
_entity.type
_entity.pdbx_description
1 polymer ?
#
loop_
_entity_poly.entity_id
_entity_poly.type
_entity_poly.pdbx_seq_one_letter_code
_entity_poly.pdbx_strand_id
1 'polypeptide(L)'
;MSDLTAIQNIIAGLTPHQTKRLEAIQTQVKVELARCFGDRLAPIMTDVLVQESTTNPDVLAALEGIRESLPQTPSDWRAFVQNLVRKNDLAQRNIAFSDEATKVKIRADELAKLRPDQRVSLSRSGKLDAILDERVAARLEEVQ
;
A
#
# COMPACT_ATOMS: atom_id res chain seq x y z
N MET A 1 17.59 7.65 5.89
CA MET A 1 18.64 6.81 6.51
C MET A 1 18.78 7.00 8.02
N SER A 2 18.15 8.00 8.65
CA SER A 2 18.22 8.22 10.11
C SER A 2 17.24 7.37 10.94
N ASP A 3 16.23 6.75 10.33
CA ASP A 3 15.12 6.14 11.09
C ASP A 3 15.40 4.72 11.58
N LEU A 4 16.15 3.90 10.85
CA LEU A 4 16.40 2.50 11.24
C LEU A 4 17.21 2.39 12.54
N THR A 5 18.22 3.24 12.72
CA THR A 5 19.01 3.27 13.96
C THR A 5 18.17 3.78 15.13
N ALA A 6 17.29 4.75 14.90
CA ALA A 6 16.36 5.23 15.93
C ALA A 6 15.36 4.14 16.34
N ILE A 7 14.78 3.42 15.38
CA ILE A 7 13.89 2.27 15.62
C ILE A 7 14.61 1.19 16.43
N GLN A 8 15.85 0.84 16.07
CA GLN A 8 16.65 -0.15 16.80
C GLN A 8 16.91 0.28 18.24
N ASN A 9 17.26 1.55 18.47
CA ASN A 9 17.49 2.08 19.80
C ASN A 9 16.22 2.08 20.66
N ILE A 10 15.07 2.42 20.06
CA ILE A 10 13.77 2.34 20.73
C ILE A 10 13.50 0.90 21.15
N ILE A 11 13.58 -0.05 20.23
CA ILE A 11 13.31 -1.48 20.48
C ILE A 11 14.23 -2.03 21.58
N ALA A 12 15.51 -1.67 21.56
CA ALA A 12 16.49 -2.11 22.56
C ALA A 12 16.19 -1.57 23.97
N GLY A 13 15.53 -0.41 24.08
CA GLY A 13 15.15 0.21 25.35
C GLY A 13 13.81 -0.27 25.93
N LEU A 14 13.05 -1.10 25.20
CA LEU A 14 11.73 -1.53 25.65
C LEU A 14 11.80 -2.60 26.75
N THR A 15 10.90 -2.49 27.71
CA THR A 15 10.64 -3.57 28.66
C THR A 15 9.96 -4.76 27.96
N PRO A 16 10.05 -6.00 28.50
CA PRO A 16 9.41 -7.17 27.89
C PRO A 16 7.89 -7.01 27.66
N HIS A 17 7.22 -6.27 28.55
CA HIS A 17 5.80 -5.96 28.39
C HIS A 17 5.54 -5.00 27.22
N GLN A 18 6.38 -3.97 27.05
CA GLN A 18 6.30 -3.04 25.93
C GLN A 18 6.62 -3.73 24.60
N THR A 19 7.59 -4.65 24.57
CA THR A 19 7.90 -5.44 23.36
C THR A 19 6.68 -6.22 22.89
N LYS A 20 5.98 -6.94 23.79
CA LYS A 20 4.75 -7.68 23.44
C LYS A 20 3.65 -6.76 22.91
N ARG A 21 3.52 -5.55 23.46
CA ARG A 21 2.55 -4.56 22.99
C ARG A 21 2.92 -4.03 21.60
N LEU A 22 4.20 -3.75 21.37
CA LEU A 22 4.70 -3.33 20.07
C LEU A 22 4.44 -4.41 19.01
N GLU A 23 4.73 -5.67 19.30
CA GLU A 23 4.45 -6.80 18.41
C GLU A 23 2.96 -6.86 18.02
N ALA A 24 2.06 -6.73 19.00
CA ALA A 24 0.62 -6.72 18.73
C ALA A 24 0.19 -5.55 17.84
N ILE A 25 0.73 -4.35 18.06
CA ILE A 25 0.48 -3.17 17.22
C ILE A 25 1.00 -3.41 15.80
N GLN A 26 2.22 -3.92 15.67
CA GLN A 26 2.84 -4.22 14.37
C GLN A 26 2.05 -5.28 13.60
N THR A 27 1.56 -6.32 14.28
CA THR A 27 0.64 -7.30 13.68
C THR A 27 -0.63 -6.64 13.17
N GLN A 28 -1.24 -5.75 13.96
CA GLN A 28 -2.45 -5.05 13.54
C GLN A 28 -2.19 -4.14 12.32
N VAL A 29 -1.07 -3.42 12.31
CA VAL A 29 -0.66 -2.60 11.16
C VAL A 29 -0.47 -3.46 9.91
N LYS A 30 0.17 -4.65 10.03
CA LYS A 30 0.33 -5.59 8.91
C LYS A 30 -1.02 -6.03 8.33
N VAL A 31 -1.96 -6.40 9.20
CA VAL A 31 -3.30 -6.84 8.79
C VAL A 31 -4.04 -5.73 8.04
N GLU A 32 -3.98 -4.50 8.55
CA GLU A 32 -4.71 -3.37 7.96
C GLU A 32 -4.04 -2.86 6.69
N LEU A 33 -2.71 -2.94 6.57
CA LEU A 33 -1.97 -2.73 5.31
C LEU A 33 -2.44 -3.71 4.24
N ALA A 34 -2.47 -5.01 4.56
CA ALA A 34 -2.95 -6.04 3.64
C ALA A 34 -4.41 -5.82 3.25
N ARG A 35 -5.27 -5.42 4.19
CA ARG A 35 -6.68 -5.14 3.93
C ARG A 35 -6.91 -3.94 3.02
N CYS A 36 -6.11 -2.88 3.18
CA CYS A 36 -6.31 -1.63 2.46
C CYS A 36 -5.62 -1.59 1.09
N PHE A 37 -4.47 -2.27 0.97
CA PHE A 37 -3.61 -2.17 -0.21
C PHE A 37 -3.38 -3.51 -0.91
N GLY A 38 -3.63 -4.65 -0.24
CA GLY A 38 -3.50 -5.98 -0.83
C GLY A 38 -2.16 -6.16 -1.55
N ASP A 39 -2.24 -6.61 -2.81
CA ASP A 39 -1.07 -6.87 -3.67
C ASP A 39 -0.45 -5.59 -4.27
N ARG A 40 -1.02 -4.40 -4.01
CA ARG A 40 -0.48 -3.14 -4.54
C ARG A 40 0.80 -2.70 -3.83
N LEU A 41 1.00 -3.16 -2.59
CA LEU A 41 2.23 -2.94 -1.83
C LEU A 41 3.13 -4.17 -1.88
N ALA A 42 4.39 -3.98 -2.28
CA ALA A 42 5.38 -5.04 -2.23
C ALA A 42 5.63 -5.49 -0.77
N PRO A 43 5.86 -6.80 -0.51
CA PRO A 43 6.07 -7.31 0.86
C PRO A 43 7.16 -6.57 1.64
N ILE A 44 8.27 -6.22 0.98
CA ILE A 44 9.37 -5.44 1.59
C ILE A 44 8.88 -4.06 2.05
N MET A 45 8.00 -3.41 1.28
CA MET A 45 7.46 -2.10 1.64
C MET A 45 6.52 -2.19 2.83
N THR A 46 5.74 -3.26 2.92
CA THR A 46 4.90 -3.56 4.09
C THR A 46 5.75 -3.68 5.35
N ASP A 47 6.87 -4.40 5.31
CA ASP A 47 7.76 -4.52 6.47
C ASP A 47 8.41 -3.19 6.86
N VAL A 48 8.81 -2.37 5.88
CA VAL A 48 9.33 -1.01 6.12
C VAL A 48 8.30 -0.14 6.83
N LEU A 49 7.06 -0.09 6.32
CA LEU A 49 5.98 0.72 6.91
C LEU A 49 5.62 0.26 8.33
N VAL A 50 5.69 -1.04 8.59
CA VAL A 50 5.47 -1.58 9.94
C VAL A 50 6.58 -1.16 10.88
N GLN A 51 7.84 -1.20 10.44
CA GLN A 51 8.96 -0.71 11.25
C GLN A 51 8.84 0.79 11.51
N GLU A 52 8.54 1.59 10.49
CA GLU A 52 8.31 3.03 10.60
C GLU A 52 7.13 3.38 11.51
N SER A 53 6.11 2.52 11.60
CA SER A 53 5.01 2.74 12.56
C SER A 53 5.50 2.80 14.02
N THR A 54 6.65 2.21 14.33
CA THR A 54 7.25 2.21 15.68
C THR A 54 7.68 3.61 16.13
N THR A 55 8.03 4.51 15.20
CA THR A 55 8.39 5.91 15.52
C THR A 55 7.18 6.83 15.53
N ASN A 56 5.98 6.32 15.23
CA ASN A 56 4.77 7.12 15.27
C ASN A 56 4.46 7.56 16.71
N PRO A 57 4.21 8.85 16.97
CA PRO A 57 3.89 9.36 18.31
C PRO A 57 2.77 8.60 19.01
N ASP A 58 1.73 8.20 18.27
CA ASP A 58 0.56 7.50 18.80
C ASP A 58 0.92 6.09 19.29
N VAL A 59 1.83 5.43 18.57
CA VAL A 59 2.38 4.11 18.94
C VAL A 59 3.28 4.25 20.16
N LEU A 60 4.17 5.24 20.20
CA LEU A 60 5.04 5.50 21.35
C LEU A 60 4.22 5.82 22.61
N ALA A 61 3.21 6.69 22.50
CA ALA A 61 2.29 7.00 23.59
C ALA A 61 1.55 5.76 24.11
N ALA A 62 1.16 4.87 23.18
CA ALA A 62 0.52 3.62 23.57
C ALA A 62 1.49 2.69 24.29
N LEU A 63 2.74 2.57 23.86
CA LEU A 63 3.75 1.76 24.56
C LEU A 63 3.93 2.22 26.01
N GLU A 64 3.88 3.52 26.27
CA GLU A 64 3.93 4.13 27.62
C GLU A 64 2.63 3.97 28.43
N GLY A 65 1.56 3.44 27.82
CA GLY A 65 0.31 3.08 28.52
C GLY A 65 -0.86 4.02 28.29
N ILE A 66 -0.72 5.04 27.43
CA ILE A 66 -1.83 5.93 27.05
C ILE A 66 -2.75 5.15 26.10
N ARG A 67 -3.86 4.62 26.62
CA ARG A 67 -4.73 3.70 25.87
C ARG A 67 -5.50 4.36 24.71
N GLU A 68 -5.78 5.65 24.83
CA GLU A 68 -6.57 6.40 23.84
C GLU A 68 -5.76 6.88 22.63
N SER A 69 -4.44 6.67 22.62
CA SER A 69 -3.60 7.14 21.51
C SER A 69 -3.68 6.25 20.27
N LEU A 70 -4.04 4.97 20.42
CA LEU A 70 -4.19 4.06 19.28
C LEU A 70 -5.62 4.07 18.71
N PRO A 71 -5.75 3.81 17.40
CA PRO A 71 -7.05 3.57 16.77
C PRO A 71 -7.86 2.50 17.51
N GLN A 72 -9.12 2.80 17.81
CA GLN A 72 -10.03 1.87 18.52
C GLN A 72 -11.02 1.19 17.57
N THR A 73 -11.30 1.81 16.42
CA THR A 73 -12.24 1.28 15.44
C THR A 73 -11.52 0.82 14.16
N PRO A 74 -12.11 -0.13 13.39
CA PRO A 74 -11.56 -0.53 12.09
C PRO A 74 -11.38 0.64 11.10
N SER A 75 -12.26 1.65 11.17
CA SER A 75 -12.14 2.87 10.35
C SER A 75 -10.93 3.71 10.73
N ASP A 76 -10.66 3.85 12.03
CA ASP A 76 -9.51 4.62 12.51
C ASP A 76 -8.20 3.92 12.15
N TRP A 77 -8.18 2.58 12.24
CA TRP A 77 -7.04 1.77 11.82
C TRP A 77 -6.74 1.94 10.34
N ARG A 78 -7.78 1.92 9.49
CA ARG A 78 -7.64 2.22 8.06
C ARG A 78 -7.06 3.61 7.84
N ALA A 79 -7.59 4.63 8.51
CA ALA A 79 -7.10 6.01 8.37
C ALA A 79 -5.64 6.15 8.81
N PHE A 80 -5.25 5.50 9.91
CA PHE A 80 -3.89 5.45 10.41
C PHE A 80 -2.92 4.87 9.37
N VAL A 81 -3.27 3.70 8.81
CA VAL A 81 -2.43 3.02 7.83
C VAL A 81 -2.37 3.77 6.49
N GLN A 82 -3.47 4.36 6.04
CA GLN A 82 -3.48 5.24 4.87
C GLN A 82 -2.57 6.45 5.07
N ASN A 83 -2.54 7.02 6.28
CA ASN A 83 -1.65 8.13 6.61
C ASN A 83 -0.17 7.70 6.62
N LEU A 84 0.15 6.52 7.15
CA LEU A 84 1.51 5.96 7.08
C LEU A 84 1.98 5.83 5.62
N VAL A 85 1.15 5.22 4.78
CA VAL A 85 1.44 5.06 3.35
C VAL A 85 1.54 6.40 2.63
N ARG A 86 0.70 7.38 2.97
CA ARG A 86 0.72 8.73 2.38
C ARG A 86 1.98 9.51 2.74
N LYS A 87 2.52 9.33 3.95
CA LYS A 87 3.73 10.00 4.43
C LYS A 87 5.03 9.38 3.89
N ASN A 88 4.97 8.15 3.37
CA ASN A 88 6.13 7.47 2.82
C ASN A 88 6.16 7.57 1.28
N ASP A 89 7.09 8.38 0.77
CA ASP A 89 7.27 8.60 -0.67
C ASP A 89 7.59 7.32 -1.45
N LEU A 90 8.35 6.40 -0.84
CA LEU A 90 8.70 5.12 -1.48
C LEU A 90 7.48 4.21 -1.58
N ALA A 91 6.62 4.19 -0.56
CA ALA A 91 5.37 3.45 -0.59
C ALA A 91 4.42 4.00 -1.66
N GLN A 92 4.30 5.32 -1.79
CA GLN A 92 3.53 5.96 -2.86
C GLN A 92 4.04 5.57 -4.25
N ARG A 93 5.36 5.62 -4.46
CA ARG A 93 5.99 5.21 -5.73
C ARG A 93 5.81 3.73 -6.01
N ASN A 94 5.88 2.88 -4.98
CA ASN A 94 5.66 1.44 -5.12
C ASN A 94 4.23 1.14 -5.58
N ILE A 95 3.23 1.78 -4.97
CA ILE A 95 1.83 1.64 -5.37
C ILE A 95 1.65 2.13 -6.81
N ALA A 96 2.19 3.29 -7.16
CA ALA A 96 2.11 3.82 -8.52
C ALA A 96 2.73 2.85 -9.55
N PHE A 97 3.86 2.23 -9.22
CA PHE A 97 4.48 1.22 -10.09
C PHE A 97 3.63 -0.04 -10.23
N SER A 98 3.05 -0.54 -9.13
CA SER A 98 2.14 -1.70 -9.16
C SER A 98 0.88 -1.42 -9.99
N ASP A 99 0.33 -0.20 -9.89
CA ASP A 99 -0.81 0.24 -10.68
C ASP A 99 -0.46 0.35 -12.17
N GLU A 100 0.73 0.88 -12.50
CA GLU A 100 1.25 0.96 -13.86
C GLU A 100 1.46 -0.43 -14.47
N ALA A 101 2.06 -1.37 -13.72
CA ALA A 101 2.27 -2.74 -14.17
C ALA A 101 0.93 -3.46 -14.44
N THR A 102 -0.05 -3.23 -13.57
CA THR A 102 -1.42 -3.73 -13.76
C THR A 102 -2.07 -3.14 -15.01
N LYS A 103 -1.96 -1.83 -15.23
CA LYS A 103 -2.44 -1.15 -16.44
C LYS A 103 -1.85 -1.74 -17.71
N VAL A 104 -0.53 -1.92 -17.75
CA VAL A 104 0.17 -2.49 -18.90
C VAL A 104 -0.29 -3.92 -19.17
N LYS A 105 -0.46 -4.73 -18.12
CA LYS A 105 -0.97 -6.10 -18.24
C LYS A 105 -2.40 -6.12 -18.81
N ILE A 106 -3.30 -5.29 -18.28
CA ILE A 106 -4.68 -5.18 -18.79
C ILE A 106 -4.68 -4.71 -20.25
N ARG A 107 -3.85 -3.72 -20.60
CA ARG A 107 -3.73 -3.23 -21.98
C ARG A 107 -3.27 -4.34 -22.92
N ALA A 108 -2.29 -5.13 -22.52
CA ALA A 108 -1.82 -6.28 -23.30
C ALA A 108 -2.91 -7.35 -23.46
N ASP A 109 -3.65 -7.67 -22.40
CA ASP A 109 -4.75 -8.63 -22.43
C ASP A 109 -5.90 -8.16 -23.35
N GLU A 110 -6.28 -6.88 -23.28
CA GLU A 110 -7.32 -6.31 -24.16
C GLU A 110 -6.88 -6.28 -25.63
N LEU A 111 -5.60 -5.97 -25.89
CA LEU A 111 -5.04 -5.99 -27.23
C LEU A 111 -4.94 -7.42 -27.78
N ALA A 112 -4.72 -8.43 -26.93
CA ALA A 112 -4.74 -9.84 -27.31
C ALA A 112 -6.16 -10.36 -27.63
N LYS A 113 -7.21 -9.78 -27.04
CA LYS A 113 -8.61 -10.12 -27.34
C LYS A 113 -9.08 -9.62 -28.71
N LEU A 114 -8.44 -8.60 -29.27
CA LEU A 114 -8.81 -8.05 -30.57
C LEU A 114 -8.29 -8.94 -31.71
N ARG A 115 -9.15 -9.21 -32.69
CA ARG A 115 -8.73 -9.91 -33.91
C ARG A 115 -7.71 -9.07 -34.70
N PRO A 116 -6.75 -9.68 -35.41
CA PRO A 116 -5.74 -8.96 -36.18
C PRO A 116 -6.33 -7.90 -37.14
N ASP A 117 -7.43 -8.24 -37.82
CA ASP A 117 -8.09 -7.32 -38.77
C ASP A 117 -8.68 -6.08 -38.08
N GLN A 118 -9.26 -6.27 -36.89
CA GLN A 118 -9.79 -5.18 -36.07
C GLN A 118 -8.67 -4.29 -35.55
N ARG A 119 -7.52 -4.86 -35.17
CA ARG A 119 -6.34 -4.07 -34.74
C ARG A 119 -5.83 -3.17 -35.85
N VAL A 120 -5.71 -3.69 -37.07
CA VAL A 120 -5.23 -2.92 -38.23
C VAL A 120 -6.24 -1.83 -38.61
N SER A 121 -7.53 -2.15 -38.62
CA SER A 121 -8.60 -1.18 -38.91
C SER A 121 -8.63 -0.04 -37.87
N LEU A 122 -8.59 -0.38 -36.58
CA LEU A 122 -8.63 0.60 -35.49
C LEU A 122 -7.35 1.44 -35.44
N SER A 123 -6.19 0.84 -35.67
CA SER A 123 -4.92 1.56 -35.76
C SER A 123 -4.93 2.60 -36.88
N ARG A 124 -5.42 2.23 -38.07
CA ARG A 124 -5.56 3.16 -39.21
C ARG A 124 -6.54 4.30 -38.93
N SER A 125 -7.56 4.06 -38.11
CA SER A 125 -8.54 5.08 -37.72
C SER A 125 -8.06 6.01 -36.60
N GLY A 126 -6.91 5.73 -35.97
CA GLY A 126 -6.40 6.47 -34.81
C GLY A 126 -7.18 6.26 -33.51
N LYS A 127 -8.20 5.38 -33.50
CA LYS A 127 -9.09 5.14 -32.35
C LYS A 127 -8.64 4.00 -31.44
N LEU A 128 -7.59 3.26 -31.82
CA LEU A 128 -7.15 2.06 -31.10
C LEU A 128 -6.76 2.39 -29.65
N ASP A 129 -5.93 3.41 -29.44
CA ASP A 129 -5.45 3.76 -28.10
C ASP A 129 -6.58 4.28 -27.20
N ALA A 130 -7.48 5.12 -27.73
CA ALA A 130 -8.63 5.62 -26.98
C ALA A 130 -9.55 4.48 -26.48
N ILE A 131 -9.82 3.48 -27.33
CA ILE A 131 -10.65 2.32 -26.97
C ILE A 131 -9.93 1.43 -25.94
N LEU A 132 -8.62 1.25 -26.07
CA LEU A 132 -7.83 0.49 -25.10
C LEU A 132 -7.81 1.19 -23.74
N ASP A 133 -7.61 2.51 -23.71
CA ASP A 133 -7.57 3.30 -22.48
C ASP A 133 -8.94 3.30 -21.78
N GLU A 134 -10.05 3.41 -22.54
CA GLU A 134 -11.42 3.31 -22.01
C GLU A 134 -11.69 1.94 -21.38
N ARG A 135 -11.24 0.85 -22.03
CA ARG A 135 -11.40 -0.51 -21.50
C ARG A 135 -10.50 -0.78 -20.29
N VAL A 136 -9.28 -0.25 -20.29
CA VAL A 136 -8.36 -0.35 -19.14
C VAL A 136 -8.97 0.40 -17.94
N ALA A 137 -9.54 1.58 -18.14
CA ALA A 137 -10.20 2.35 -17.09
C ALA A 137 -11.40 1.59 -16.50
N ALA A 138 -12.30 1.08 -17.34
CA ALA A 138 -13.46 0.29 -16.88
C ALA A 138 -13.04 -0.94 -16.06
N ARG A 139 -11.99 -1.63 -16.47
CA ARG A 139 -11.52 -2.85 -15.78
C ARG A 139 -10.75 -2.56 -14.49
N LEU A 140 -10.17 -1.37 -14.36
CA LEU A 140 -9.57 -0.92 -13.10
C LEU A 140 -10.63 -0.55 -12.07
N GLU A 141 -11.76 0.01 -12.49
CA GLU A 141 -12.90 0.30 -11.60
C GLU A 141 -13.55 -0.98 -11.06
N GLU A 142 -13.57 -2.07 -11.81
CA GLU A 142 -14.09 -3.37 -11.36
C GLU A 142 -13.17 -4.08 -10.34
N VAL A 143 -11.90 -3.70 -10.27
CA VAL A 143 -10.87 -4.32 -9.39
C VAL A 143 -10.63 -3.49 -8.12
N GLN A 144 -11.08 -2.23 -8.08
CA GLN A 144 -11.01 -1.34 -6.91
C GLN A 144 -12.18 -1.52 -5.95
#